data_AF-A0A7J6QG40-F1
#
_entry.id   AF-A0A7J6QG40-F1
#
_cell.length_a   1.000
_cell.length_b   1.000
_cell.length_c   1.000
_cell.angle_alpha   90.00
_cell.angle_beta   90.00
_cell.angle_gamma   90.00
#
_symmetry.space_group_name_H-M   'P 1'
#
loop_
_entity.id
_entity.type
_entity.pdbx_description
1 polymer ?
#
loop_
_entity_poly.entity_id
_entity_poly.type
_entity_poly.pdbx_seq_one_letter_code
_entity_poly.pdbx_strand_id
1 'polypeptide(L)'
;MVNWTTSSMKSLASNLTSVPREQVLALLKIVHGVVKEQQTKKLLSARKQTFEIAPHILEGLLPIWQHFSGATSDWELCRVLDGTTLILLCIGFQKLYLVPSGLSIVSSVFQRLAIVVNAYPQNYKDPYYEKDLKTLLKWFAQIVHTHPLALAECGVDKVLMAILAPGSGWIHQRNMPDFFPRYLINIVQYCMNCTAFRKGISNVTASETGDEQMRQKL
;
A
#
# COMPACT_ATOMS: atom_id res chain seq x y z
N MET A 1 -16.68 11.27 -12.47
CA MET A 1 -15.41 10.58 -12.83
C MET A 1 -14.29 11.56 -12.50
N VAL A 2 -13.47 11.28 -11.50
CA VAL A 2 -12.38 12.20 -11.07
C VAL A 2 -11.17 11.99 -11.98
N ASN A 3 -10.60 13.07 -12.51
CA ASN A 3 -9.55 13.03 -13.53
C ASN A 3 -8.19 13.37 -12.89
N TRP A 4 -7.40 12.35 -12.61
CA TRP A 4 -6.13 12.43 -11.86
C TRP A 4 -4.99 12.82 -12.79
N THR A 5 -4.88 14.09 -13.19
CA THR A 5 -3.81 14.55 -14.09
C THR A 5 -2.55 14.97 -13.32
N THR A 6 -1.37 14.62 -13.85
CA THR A 6 -0.04 14.87 -13.26
C THR A 6 0.32 16.35 -13.08
N SER A 7 -0.35 17.27 -13.77
CA SER A 7 -0.12 18.73 -13.68
C SER A 7 -0.65 19.33 -12.38
N SER A 8 -1.87 18.97 -11.96
CA SER A 8 -2.47 19.43 -10.69
C SER A 8 -1.70 18.92 -9.47
N MET A 9 -1.13 17.73 -9.58
CA MET A 9 -0.39 17.05 -8.49
C MET A 9 0.93 17.75 -8.12
N LYS A 10 1.66 18.31 -9.09
CA LYS A 10 2.92 19.02 -8.81
C LYS A 10 2.70 20.35 -8.08
N SER A 11 1.62 21.06 -8.40
CA SER A 11 1.21 22.33 -7.77
C SER A 11 0.84 22.15 -6.28
N LEU A 12 0.08 21.09 -5.98
CA LEU A 12 -0.30 20.75 -4.60
C LEU A 12 0.92 20.37 -3.73
N ALA A 13 1.82 19.53 -4.27
CA ALA A 13 3.05 19.15 -3.58
C ALA A 13 4.00 20.34 -3.36
N SER A 14 4.12 21.27 -4.32
CA SER A 14 4.93 22.49 -4.13
C SER A 14 4.35 23.42 -3.07
N ASN A 15 3.03 23.57 -3.00
CA ASN A 15 2.39 24.42 -1.99
C ASN A 15 2.58 23.87 -0.57
N LEU A 16 2.68 22.55 -0.39
CA LEU A 16 2.93 21.94 0.91
C LEU A 16 4.31 22.23 1.48
N THR A 17 5.30 22.54 0.62
CA THR A 17 6.64 22.94 1.08
C THR A 17 6.65 24.33 1.75
N SER A 18 5.62 25.16 1.52
CA SER A 18 5.46 26.46 2.18
C SER A 18 4.70 26.41 3.51
N VAL A 19 4.05 25.28 3.83
CA VAL A 19 3.30 25.12 5.09
C VAL A 19 4.23 24.50 6.14
N PRO A 20 4.27 25.03 7.39
CA PRO A 20 5.07 24.44 8.45
C PRO A 20 4.72 22.96 8.66
N ARG A 21 5.74 22.11 8.76
CA ARG A 21 5.61 20.66 8.93
C ARG A 21 4.64 20.30 10.06
N GLU A 22 4.69 21.01 11.17
CA GLU A 22 3.87 20.78 12.36
C GLU A 22 2.38 20.95 12.07
N GLN A 23 2.02 21.94 11.24
CA GLN A 23 0.63 22.19 10.85
C GLN A 23 0.12 21.09 9.92
N VAL A 24 0.94 20.67 8.94
CA VAL A 24 0.63 19.55 8.05
C VAL A 24 0.41 18.28 8.87
N LEU A 25 1.31 17.99 9.80
CA LEU A 25 1.23 16.81 10.65
C LEU A 25 0.00 16.84 11.59
N ALA A 26 -0.31 18.00 12.17
CA ALA A 26 -1.48 18.15 13.04
C ALA A 26 -2.79 17.89 12.27
N LEU A 27 -2.92 18.48 11.08
CA LEU A 27 -4.08 18.26 10.20
C LEU A 27 -4.20 16.78 9.82
N LEU A 28 -3.10 16.16 9.39
CA LEU A 28 -3.10 14.75 9.03
C LEU A 28 -3.42 13.84 10.20
N LYS A 29 -2.98 14.15 11.43
CA LYS A 29 -3.34 13.40 12.64
C LYS A 29 -4.84 13.46 12.91
N ILE A 30 -5.47 14.62 12.70
CA ILE A 30 -6.93 14.78 12.84
C ILE A 30 -7.64 13.91 11.79
N VAL A 31 -7.27 14.05 10.51
CA VAL A 31 -7.85 13.25 9.42
C VAL A 31 -7.66 11.74 9.69
N HIS A 32 -6.46 11.33 10.08
CA HIS A 32 -6.15 9.95 10.43
C HIS A 32 -7.03 9.43 11.57
N GLY A 33 -7.20 10.22 12.63
CA GLY A 33 -8.06 9.90 13.76
C GLY A 33 -9.51 9.65 13.33
N VAL A 34 -10.06 10.59 12.54
CA VAL A 34 -11.41 10.47 11.98
C VAL A 34 -11.55 9.23 11.11
N VAL A 35 -10.64 9.03 10.15
CA VAL A 35 -10.67 7.89 9.22
C VAL A 35 -10.59 6.55 9.97
N LYS A 36 -9.73 6.47 10.98
CA LYS A 36 -9.60 5.27 11.84
C LYS A 36 -10.88 5.02 12.64
N GLU A 37 -11.52 6.05 13.17
CA GLU A 37 -12.80 5.91 13.87
C GLU A 37 -13.92 5.47 12.92
N GLN A 38 -14.03 6.06 11.72
CA GLN A 38 -15.04 5.64 10.75
C GLN A 38 -14.84 4.18 10.32
N GLN A 39 -13.60 3.73 10.20
CA GLN A 39 -13.27 2.35 9.85
C GLN A 39 -13.79 1.32 10.88
N THR A 40 -13.88 1.67 12.17
CA THR A 40 -14.38 0.76 13.21
C THR A 40 -15.90 0.75 13.33
N LYS A 41 -16.61 1.65 12.65
CA LYS A 41 -18.07 1.70 12.69
C LYS A 41 -18.68 0.45 12.05
N LYS A 42 -19.60 -0.17 12.79
CA LYS A 42 -20.34 -1.37 12.35
C LYS A 42 -21.60 -1.03 11.54
N LEU A 43 -22.12 0.19 11.69
CA LEU A 43 -23.35 0.62 11.02
C LEU A 43 -23.13 0.84 9.52
N LEU A 44 -23.98 0.21 8.70
CA LEU A 44 -23.93 0.29 7.24
C LEU A 44 -24.08 1.73 6.71
N SER A 45 -24.90 2.55 7.36
CA SER A 45 -25.12 3.96 6.97
C SER A 45 -23.85 4.81 7.11
N ALA A 46 -23.11 4.66 8.21
CA ALA A 46 -21.84 5.34 8.42
C ALA A 46 -20.74 4.88 7.44
N ARG A 47 -20.75 3.59 7.08
CA ARG A 47 -19.87 3.06 6.04
C ARG A 47 -20.18 3.64 4.66
N LYS A 48 -21.46 3.82 4.33
CA LYS A 48 -21.88 4.43 3.07
C LYS A 48 -21.38 5.87 2.93
N GLN A 49 -21.53 6.69 3.96
CA GLN A 49 -21.01 8.06 3.97
C GLN A 49 -19.48 8.10 3.82
N THR A 50 -18.77 7.19 4.51
CA THR A 50 -17.32 7.09 4.41
C THR A 50 -16.88 6.66 3.01
N PHE A 51 -17.61 5.74 2.39
CA PHE A 51 -17.40 5.31 1.01
C PHE A 51 -17.60 6.46 0.01
N GLU A 52 -18.60 7.31 0.21
CA GLU A 52 -18.88 8.45 -0.67
C GLU A 52 -17.81 9.54 -0.58
N ILE A 53 -17.27 9.82 0.61
CA ILE A 53 -16.29 10.90 0.80
C ILE A 53 -14.84 10.48 0.57
N ALA A 54 -14.50 9.19 0.75
CA ALA A 54 -13.12 8.72 0.71
C ALA A 54 -12.39 9.02 -0.63
N PRO A 55 -13.01 8.90 -1.82
CA PRO A 55 -12.37 9.30 -3.07
C PRO A 55 -11.94 10.76 -3.10
N HIS A 56 -12.75 11.67 -2.53
CA HIS A 56 -12.45 13.10 -2.47
C HIS A 56 -11.29 13.40 -1.51
N ILE A 57 -11.23 12.70 -0.38
CA ILE A 57 -10.10 12.83 0.55
C ILE A 57 -8.81 12.32 -0.10
N LEU A 58 -8.89 11.20 -0.82
CA LEU A 58 -7.73 10.64 -1.53
C LEU A 58 -7.25 11.51 -2.69
N GLU A 59 -8.13 12.25 -3.36
CA GLU A 59 -7.74 13.17 -4.43
C GLU A 59 -6.73 14.23 -3.92
N GLY A 60 -6.97 14.76 -2.72
CA GLY A 60 -6.03 15.68 -2.06
C GLY A 60 -4.83 14.98 -1.42
N LEU A 61 -5.02 13.79 -0.83
CA LEU A 61 -3.99 13.12 -0.03
C LEU A 61 -2.98 12.34 -0.86
N LEU A 62 -3.40 11.70 -1.95
CA LEU A 62 -2.56 10.79 -2.72
C LEU A 62 -1.31 11.46 -3.31
N PRO A 63 -1.36 12.69 -3.88
CA PRO A 63 -0.17 13.36 -4.39
C PRO A 63 0.85 13.65 -3.28
N ILE A 64 0.37 13.99 -2.08
CA ILE A 64 1.18 14.22 -0.89
C ILE A 64 1.87 12.93 -0.51
N TRP A 65 1.09 11.86 -0.35
CA TRP A 65 1.60 10.55 0.01
C TRP A 65 2.63 10.02 -1.00
N GLN A 66 2.39 10.17 -2.30
CA GLN A 66 3.33 9.78 -3.35
C GLN A 66 4.60 10.63 -3.37
N HIS A 67 4.54 11.89 -2.95
CA HIS A 67 5.73 12.72 -2.78
C HIS A 67 6.60 12.22 -1.60
N PHE A 68 5.98 11.85 -0.49
CA PHE A 68 6.67 11.36 0.71
C PHE A 68 7.04 9.87 0.64
N SER A 69 6.45 9.09 -0.25
CA SER A 69 6.68 7.64 -0.33
C SER A 69 8.14 7.28 -0.63
N GLY A 70 8.88 8.18 -1.31
CA GLY A 70 10.31 8.05 -1.61
C GLY A 70 11.29 8.64 -0.58
N ALA A 71 10.82 9.32 0.46
CA ALA A 71 11.67 9.95 1.48
C ALA A 71 11.62 9.16 2.80
N THR A 72 12.80 8.89 3.40
CA THR A 72 12.96 7.92 4.50
C THR A 72 13.39 8.53 5.84
N SER A 73 13.17 9.82 6.08
CA SER A 73 13.66 10.49 7.30
C SER A 73 12.59 10.88 8.32
N ASP A 74 11.32 10.98 7.91
CA ASP A 74 10.23 11.44 8.79
C ASP A 74 9.18 10.35 9.02
N TRP A 75 9.54 9.40 9.89
CA TRP A 75 8.71 8.23 10.19
C TRP A 75 7.38 8.57 10.85
N GLU A 76 7.30 9.67 11.59
CA GLU A 76 6.04 10.11 12.19
C GLU A 76 5.03 10.56 11.13
N LEU A 77 5.46 11.41 10.20
CA LEU A 77 4.61 11.87 9.11
C LEU A 77 4.22 10.70 8.19
N CYS A 78 5.20 9.87 7.84
CA CYS A 78 5.01 8.65 7.06
C CYS A 78 3.91 7.79 7.66
N ARG A 79 4.00 7.46 8.94
CA ARG A 79 3.01 6.65 9.65
C ARG A 79 1.58 7.16 9.52
N VAL A 80 1.40 8.49 9.64
CA VAL A 80 0.08 9.11 9.56
C VAL A 80 -0.43 9.09 8.12
N LEU A 81 0.43 9.40 7.14
CA LEU A 81 0.09 9.37 5.72
C LEU A 81 -0.21 7.96 5.21
N ASP A 82 0.68 7.00 5.47
CA ASP A 82 0.55 5.59 5.12
C ASP A 82 -0.73 5.02 5.74
N GLY A 83 -0.92 5.20 7.06
CA GLY A 83 -2.12 4.74 7.75
C GLY A 83 -3.42 5.32 7.17
N THR A 84 -3.46 6.63 6.88
CA THR A 84 -4.66 7.29 6.35
C THR A 84 -4.97 6.83 4.93
N THR A 85 -3.97 6.86 4.06
CA THR A 85 -4.11 6.53 2.64
C THR A 85 -4.57 5.07 2.48
N LEU A 86 -3.92 4.13 3.17
CA LEU A 86 -4.24 2.71 3.02
C LEU A 86 -5.61 2.34 3.59
N ILE A 87 -6.05 2.99 4.68
CA ILE A 87 -7.42 2.83 5.18
C ILE A 87 -8.42 3.29 4.13
N LEU A 88 -8.23 4.48 3.57
CA LEU A 88 -9.13 5.04 2.56
C LEU A 88 -9.17 4.16 1.30
N LEU A 89 -8.04 3.57 0.88
CA LEU A 89 -8.03 2.61 -0.22
C LEU A 89 -8.86 1.36 0.09
N CYS A 90 -8.86 0.88 1.33
CA CYS A 90 -9.63 -0.29 1.73
C CYS A 90 -11.14 -0.04 1.81
N ILE A 91 -11.55 1.15 2.28
CA ILE A 91 -12.97 1.42 2.58
C ILE A 91 -13.66 2.35 1.58
N GLY A 92 -12.88 3.08 0.78
CA GLY A 92 -13.36 4.11 -0.14
C GLY A 92 -13.63 3.66 -1.56
N PHE A 93 -13.28 2.43 -1.90
CA PHE A 93 -13.51 1.87 -3.23
C PHE A 93 -14.10 0.48 -3.15
N GLN A 94 -15.07 0.21 -4.03
CA GLN A 94 -15.63 -1.13 -4.15
C GLN A 94 -14.74 -2.01 -5.04
N LYS A 95 -14.13 -1.41 -6.07
CA LYS A 95 -13.33 -2.09 -7.09
C LYS A 95 -12.20 -1.15 -7.54
N LEU A 96 -11.06 -1.23 -6.88
CA LEU A 96 -9.93 -0.33 -7.18
C LEU A 96 -9.43 -0.47 -8.64
N TYR A 97 -9.51 -1.67 -9.23
CA TYR A 97 -9.11 -1.93 -10.61
C TYR A 97 -9.95 -1.19 -11.68
N LEU A 98 -11.14 -0.71 -11.33
CA LEU A 98 -12.00 0.08 -12.23
C LEU A 98 -11.69 1.58 -12.18
N VAL A 99 -10.84 2.02 -11.25
CA VAL A 99 -10.45 3.41 -11.12
C VAL A 99 -9.34 3.70 -12.14
N PRO A 100 -9.40 4.79 -12.94
CA PRO A 100 -8.40 5.10 -13.96
C PRO A 100 -6.94 5.12 -13.48
N SER A 101 -6.71 5.48 -12.21
CA SER A 101 -5.40 5.50 -11.55
C SER A 101 -5.19 4.35 -10.56
N GLY A 102 -6.14 3.41 -10.45
CA GLY A 102 -6.16 2.37 -9.41
C GLY A 102 -4.93 1.48 -9.42
N LEU A 103 -4.49 1.04 -10.61
CA LEU A 103 -3.28 0.21 -10.76
C LEU A 103 -2.01 0.97 -10.37
N SER A 104 -1.91 2.24 -10.78
CA SER A 104 -0.77 3.08 -10.40
C SER A 104 -0.70 3.30 -8.89
N ILE A 105 -1.85 3.47 -8.23
CA ILE A 105 -1.93 3.63 -6.78
C ILE A 105 -1.43 2.36 -6.08
N VAL A 106 -1.91 1.20 -6.54
CA VAL A 106 -1.47 -0.10 -6.02
C VAL A 106 0.04 -0.29 -6.20
N SER A 107 0.59 0.07 -7.36
CA SER A 107 2.03 0.07 -7.61
C SER A 107 2.80 0.94 -6.62
N SER A 108 2.31 2.15 -6.32
CA SER A 108 2.91 3.02 -5.29
C SER A 108 2.88 2.39 -3.90
N VAL A 109 1.82 1.63 -3.55
CA VAL A 109 1.73 0.93 -2.25
C VAL A 109 2.82 -0.14 -2.15
N PHE A 110 3.07 -0.88 -3.23
CA PHE A 110 4.16 -1.86 -3.27
C PHE A 110 5.54 -1.22 -3.12
N GLN A 111 5.81 -0.17 -3.89
CA GLN A 111 7.08 0.55 -3.81
C GLN A 111 7.30 1.08 -2.39
N ARG A 112 6.26 1.64 -1.79
CA ARG A 112 6.31 2.11 -0.41
C ARG A 112 6.60 0.99 0.57
N LEU A 113 5.90 -0.14 0.46
CA LEU A 113 6.16 -1.31 1.31
C LEU A 113 7.60 -1.78 1.18
N ALA A 114 8.11 -1.94 -0.03
CA ALA A 114 9.49 -2.36 -0.29
C ALA A 114 10.51 -1.39 0.32
N ILE A 115 10.30 -0.07 0.22
CA ILE A 115 11.17 0.95 0.83
C ILE A 115 11.20 0.79 2.35
N VAL A 116 10.05 0.73 3.01
CA VAL A 116 9.98 0.65 4.47
C VAL A 116 10.55 -0.67 4.97
N VAL A 117 10.28 -1.76 4.26
CA VAL A 117 10.85 -3.09 4.52
C VAL A 117 12.37 -3.10 4.40
N ASN A 118 12.92 -2.56 3.31
CA ASN A 118 14.37 -2.54 3.08
C ASN A 118 15.12 -1.57 4.00
N ALA A 119 14.43 -0.65 4.66
CA ALA A 119 14.98 0.21 5.70
C ALA A 119 15.20 -0.52 7.05
N TYR A 120 14.81 -1.79 7.14
CA TYR A 120 15.11 -2.68 8.26
C TYR A 120 16.46 -3.38 8.07
N PRO A 121 17.28 -3.57 9.13
CA PRO A 121 17.04 -3.22 10.53
C PRO A 121 17.42 -1.78 10.89
N GLN A 122 18.01 -0.99 10.00
CA GLN A 122 18.70 0.26 10.36
C GLN A 122 17.82 1.23 11.16
N ASN A 123 16.50 1.21 10.93
CA ASN A 123 15.54 2.10 11.58
C ASN A 123 14.73 1.46 12.73
N TYR A 124 14.98 0.20 13.12
CA TYR A 124 14.12 -0.53 14.08
C TYR A 124 14.02 0.14 15.45
N LYS A 125 15.00 0.97 15.83
CA LYS A 125 15.01 1.69 17.11
C LYS A 125 14.09 2.92 17.11
N ASP A 126 13.65 3.39 15.95
CA ASP A 126 12.71 4.50 15.85
C ASP A 126 11.28 4.01 16.18
N PRO A 127 10.62 4.59 17.20
CA PRO A 127 9.31 4.12 17.67
C PRO A 127 8.17 4.42 16.69
N TYR A 128 8.37 5.30 15.72
CA TYR A 128 7.42 5.57 14.64
C TYR A 128 7.64 4.64 13.46
N TYR A 129 8.89 4.33 13.12
CA TYR A 129 9.22 3.38 12.06
C TYR A 129 8.58 2.00 12.30
N GLU A 130 8.76 1.41 13.49
CA GLU A 130 8.18 0.09 13.79
C GLU A 130 6.65 0.10 13.68
N LYS A 131 6.02 1.18 14.16
CA LYS A 131 4.57 1.37 14.10
C LYS A 131 4.09 1.60 12.66
N ASP A 132 4.89 2.25 11.84
CA ASP A 132 4.62 2.45 10.42
C ASP A 132 4.71 1.14 9.65
N LEU A 133 5.81 0.39 9.80
CA LEU A 133 5.98 -0.94 9.20
C LEU A 133 4.82 -1.87 9.55
N LYS A 134 4.41 -1.89 10.83
CA LYS A 134 3.23 -2.65 11.28
C LYS A 134 1.93 -2.20 10.59
N THR A 135 1.77 -0.88 10.43
CA THR A 135 0.59 -0.27 9.80
C THR A 135 0.53 -0.62 8.31
N LEU A 136 1.65 -0.47 7.61
CA LEU A 136 1.81 -0.83 6.20
C LEU A 136 1.49 -2.30 5.97
N LEU A 137 2.09 -3.22 6.71
CA LEU A 137 1.84 -4.66 6.56
C LEU A 137 0.38 -5.04 6.84
N LYS A 138 -0.20 -4.47 7.90
CA LYS A 138 -1.61 -4.70 8.25
C LYS A 138 -2.54 -4.28 7.11
N TRP A 139 -2.40 -3.05 6.64
CA TRP A 139 -3.32 -2.52 5.64
C TRP A 139 -3.03 -3.03 4.25
N PHE A 140 -1.76 -3.33 3.94
CA PHE A 140 -1.41 -4.03 2.72
C PHE A 140 -2.10 -5.40 2.65
N ALA A 141 -2.05 -6.20 3.72
CA ALA A 141 -2.80 -7.45 3.80
C ALA A 141 -4.31 -7.24 3.55
N GLN A 142 -4.87 -6.16 4.09
CA GLN A 142 -6.27 -5.81 3.85
C GLN A 142 -6.54 -5.40 2.39
N ILE A 143 -5.63 -4.69 1.73
CA ILE A 143 -5.74 -4.35 0.30
C ILE A 143 -5.66 -5.62 -0.54
N VAL A 144 -4.77 -6.58 -0.21
CA VAL A 144 -4.70 -7.90 -0.88
C VAL A 144 -6.02 -8.64 -0.76
N HIS A 145 -6.64 -8.60 0.41
CA HIS A 145 -7.95 -9.20 0.62
C HIS A 145 -9.09 -8.48 -0.12
N THR A 146 -9.13 -7.15 -0.05
CA THR A 146 -10.26 -6.35 -0.57
C THR A 146 -10.18 -6.10 -2.08
N HIS A 147 -8.98 -5.92 -2.63
CA HIS A 147 -8.74 -5.52 -4.03
C HIS A 147 -7.85 -6.50 -4.80
N PRO A 148 -8.11 -7.82 -4.76
CA PRO A 148 -7.21 -8.81 -5.36
C PRO A 148 -7.04 -8.64 -6.87
N LEU A 149 -8.08 -8.17 -7.58
CA LEU A 149 -8.00 -7.94 -9.03
C LEU A 149 -7.07 -6.78 -9.39
N ALA A 150 -7.00 -5.74 -8.57
CA ALA A 150 -6.10 -4.60 -8.80
C ALA A 150 -4.62 -4.98 -8.60
N LEU A 151 -4.39 -6.08 -7.87
CA LEU A 151 -3.06 -6.60 -7.56
C LEU A 151 -2.68 -7.78 -8.46
N ALA A 152 -3.65 -8.50 -9.02
CA ALA A 152 -3.41 -9.65 -9.89
C ALA A 152 -2.59 -9.27 -11.13
N GLU A 153 -2.82 -8.08 -11.69
CA GLU A 153 -2.01 -7.55 -12.81
C GLU A 153 -0.57 -7.18 -12.40
N CYS A 154 -0.35 -6.86 -11.12
CA CYS A 154 1.01 -6.63 -10.62
C CYS A 154 1.79 -7.94 -10.45
N GLY A 155 1.12 -9.08 -10.28
CA GLY A 155 1.72 -10.40 -10.05
C GLY A 155 1.93 -10.71 -8.57
N VAL A 156 1.53 -11.91 -8.15
CA VAL A 156 1.73 -12.43 -6.77
C VAL A 156 3.22 -12.55 -6.44
N ASP A 157 4.01 -12.94 -7.43
CA ASP A 157 5.46 -12.99 -7.37
C ASP A 157 6.05 -11.64 -6.96
N LYS A 158 5.61 -10.53 -7.57
CA LYS A 158 6.09 -9.19 -7.20
C LYS A 158 5.61 -8.77 -5.82
N VAL A 159 4.39 -9.15 -5.44
CA VAL A 159 3.85 -8.91 -4.08
C VAL A 159 4.72 -9.60 -3.04
N LEU A 160 5.00 -10.87 -3.26
CA LEU A 160 5.78 -11.68 -2.33
C LEU A 160 7.24 -11.26 -2.36
N MET A 161 7.84 -10.99 -3.52
CA MET A 161 9.22 -10.52 -3.63
C MET A 161 9.42 -9.15 -2.98
N ALA A 162 8.46 -8.22 -3.04
CA ALA A 162 8.58 -6.95 -2.31
C ALA A 162 8.74 -7.13 -0.78
N ILE A 163 8.29 -8.27 -0.25
CA ILE A 163 8.34 -8.61 1.18
C ILE A 163 9.42 -9.68 1.46
N LEU A 164 9.77 -10.52 0.49
CA LEU A 164 10.62 -11.68 0.65
C LEU A 164 11.96 -11.55 -0.09
N ALA A 165 12.18 -10.49 -0.87
CA ALA A 165 13.30 -10.39 -1.79
C ALA A 165 14.65 -10.59 -1.08
N PRO A 166 15.59 -11.28 -1.75
CA PRO A 166 16.96 -11.43 -1.29
C PRO A 166 17.64 -10.06 -1.24
N GLY A 167 18.05 -9.65 -0.04
CA GLY A 167 18.56 -8.31 0.27
C GLY A 167 17.88 -7.69 1.49
N SER A 168 16.66 -8.14 1.77
CA SER A 168 15.91 -7.70 2.93
C SER A 168 16.47 -8.24 4.26
N GLY A 169 17.32 -9.28 4.23
CA GLY A 169 18.25 -9.71 5.31
C GLY A 169 17.64 -10.18 6.65
N TRP A 170 16.38 -9.85 6.89
CA TRP A 170 15.59 -9.86 8.11
C TRP A 170 14.83 -11.15 8.44
N ILE A 171 14.40 -11.93 7.43
CA ILE A 171 13.76 -13.24 7.65
C ILE A 171 14.71 -14.19 8.41
N HIS A 172 16.01 -13.94 8.33
CA HIS A 172 17.05 -14.66 9.04
C HIS A 172 17.63 -13.89 10.24
N GLN A 173 17.15 -12.68 10.55
CA GLN A 173 17.62 -11.89 11.70
C GLN A 173 16.87 -12.27 12.97
N ARG A 174 17.63 -12.48 14.06
CA ARG A 174 17.10 -12.79 15.40
C ARG A 174 16.14 -11.74 15.98
N ASN A 175 16.08 -10.55 15.40
CA ASN A 175 15.32 -9.41 15.92
C ASN A 175 14.05 -9.08 15.12
N MET A 176 13.60 -9.99 14.23
CA MET A 176 12.38 -9.79 13.46
C MET A 176 11.18 -9.47 14.39
N PRO A 177 10.40 -8.41 14.12
CA PRO A 177 9.26 -8.08 14.96
C PRO A 177 8.19 -9.19 14.97
N ASP A 178 7.64 -9.52 16.14
CA ASP A 178 6.66 -10.61 16.32
C ASP A 178 5.40 -10.49 15.46
N PHE A 179 5.01 -9.27 15.09
CA PHE A 179 3.84 -9.04 14.25
C PHE A 179 4.10 -9.41 12.78
N PHE A 180 5.36 -9.52 12.37
CA PHE A 180 5.75 -9.67 10.97
C PHE A 180 5.30 -11.00 10.37
N PRO A 181 5.61 -12.17 10.97
CA PRO A 181 5.15 -13.47 10.44
C PRO A 181 3.63 -13.53 10.30
N ARG A 182 2.90 -12.94 11.25
CA ARG A 182 1.44 -12.92 11.23
C ARG A 182 0.89 -12.23 9.99
N TYR A 183 1.40 -11.06 9.63
CA TYR A 183 0.92 -10.33 8.46
C TYR A 183 1.39 -10.98 7.16
N LEU A 184 2.62 -11.51 7.13
CA LEU A 184 3.13 -12.25 5.98
C LEU A 184 2.26 -13.48 5.69
N ILE A 185 1.94 -14.29 6.71
CA ILE A 185 1.05 -15.45 6.57
C ILE A 185 -0.31 -15.03 6.00
N ASN A 186 -0.90 -13.94 6.51
CA ASN A 186 -2.17 -13.45 6.00
C ASN A 186 -2.08 -13.04 4.52
N ILE A 187 -1.03 -12.32 4.13
CA ILE A 187 -0.80 -11.91 2.74
C ILE A 187 -0.69 -13.12 1.83
N VAL A 188 0.14 -14.10 2.21
CA VAL A 188 0.29 -15.36 1.46
C VAL A 188 -1.04 -16.10 1.35
N GLN A 189 -1.77 -16.24 2.46
CA GLN A 189 -3.09 -16.89 2.46
C GLN A 189 -4.07 -16.20 1.53
N TYR A 190 -4.15 -14.86 1.54
CA TYR A 190 -5.03 -14.12 0.64
C TYR A 190 -4.63 -14.27 -0.82
N CYS A 191 -3.33 -14.24 -1.13
CA CYS A 191 -2.82 -14.49 -2.48
C CYS A 191 -3.20 -15.90 -2.97
N MET A 192 -2.95 -16.93 -2.16
CA MET A 192 -3.19 -18.33 -2.54
C MET A 192 -4.68 -18.69 -2.64
N ASN A 193 -5.52 -18.10 -1.78
CA ASN A 193 -6.95 -18.39 -1.76
C ASN A 193 -7.74 -17.64 -2.84
N CYS A 194 -7.17 -16.58 -3.45
CA CYS A 194 -7.86 -15.84 -4.49
C CYS A 194 -7.68 -16.46 -5.88
N THR A 195 -8.79 -16.74 -6.56
CA THR A 195 -8.77 -17.25 -7.94
C THR A 195 -8.15 -16.27 -8.94
N ALA A 196 -8.26 -14.96 -8.72
CA ALA A 196 -7.64 -13.95 -9.58
C ALA A 196 -6.11 -14.07 -9.59
N PHE A 197 -5.52 -14.24 -8.41
CA PHE A 197 -4.10 -14.47 -8.23
C PHE A 197 -3.65 -15.82 -8.78
N ARG A 198 -4.43 -16.89 -8.56
CA ARG A 198 -4.14 -18.22 -9.13
C ARG A 198 -4.16 -18.23 -10.67
N LYS A 199 -5.11 -17.53 -11.29
CA LYS A 199 -5.18 -17.40 -12.76
C LYS A 199 -4.05 -16.52 -13.32
N GLY A 200 -3.65 -15.47 -12.60
CA GLY A 200 -2.45 -14.70 -12.93
C GLY A 200 -1.18 -15.56 -12.93
N ILE A 201 -0.99 -16.40 -11.91
CA ILE A 201 0.11 -17.36 -11.83
C ILE A 201 0.07 -18.37 -12.99
N SER A 202 -1.12 -18.84 -13.37
CA SER A 202 -1.31 -19.81 -14.46
C SER A 202 -0.85 -19.28 -15.83
N ASN A 203 -1.04 -17.99 -16.08
CA ASN A 203 -0.63 -17.36 -17.33
C ASN A 203 0.88 -17.08 -17.38
N VAL A 204 1.52 -16.83 -16.23
CA VAL A 204 2.97 -16.65 -16.12
C VAL A 204 3.70 -17.99 -16.29
N THR A 205 3.22 -19.07 -15.68
CA THR A 205 3.83 -20.41 -15.84
C THR A 205 3.61 -20.99 -17.24
N ALA A 206 2.50 -20.64 -17.91
CA ALA A 206 2.26 -21.02 -19.31
C ALA A 206 3.12 -20.23 -20.30
N SER A 207 3.45 -18.96 -20.02
CA SER A 207 4.35 -18.19 -20.91
C SER A 207 5.81 -18.62 -20.78
N GLU A 208 6.25 -18.99 -19.57
CA GLU A 208 7.62 -19.50 -19.35
C GLU A 208 7.84 -20.87 -20.01
N THR A 209 6.86 -21.78 -19.96
CA THR A 209 6.94 -23.06 -20.68
C THR A 209 6.87 -22.93 -22.20
N GLY A 210 6.19 -21.89 -22.71
CA GLY A 210 6.14 -21.56 -24.14
C GLY A 210 7.48 -21.04 -24.66
N ASP A 211 8.15 -20.16 -23.92
CA ASP A 211 9.45 -19.59 -24.28
C ASP A 211 10.59 -20.62 -24.16
N GLU A 212 10.52 -21.53 -23.20
CA GLU A 212 11.54 -22.56 -23.00
C GLU A 212 11.46 -23.67 -24.06
N GLN A 213 10.25 -24.00 -24.56
CA GLN A 213 10.08 -24.87 -25.73
C GLN A 213 10.51 -24.21 -27.05
N MET A 214 10.43 -22.88 -27.15
CA MET A 214 10.88 -22.15 -28.33
C MET A 214 12.41 -21.99 -28.36
N ARG A 215 13.07 -21.88 -27.19
CA ARG A 215 14.54 -21.86 -27.06
C ARG A 215 15.21 -23.22 -27.27
N GLN A 216 14.50 -24.33 -27.07
CA GLN A 216 15.02 -25.67 -27.40
C GLN A 216 14.82 -26.05 -28.88
N LYS A 217 14.16 -25.19 -29.67
CA LYS A 217 13.90 -25.39 -31.11
C LYS A 217 14.71 -24.46 -32.02
N LEU A 218 15.64 -23.68 -31.45
CA LEU A 218 16.64 -22.89 -32.15
C LEU A 218 18.03 -23.49 -31.90
#